data_AF-A0A382XHE6-F1
#
_entry.id   AF-A0A382XHE6-F1
#
_cell.length_a   1.000
_cell.length_b   1.000
_cell.length_c   1.000
_cell.angle_alpha   90.00
_cell.angle_beta   90.00
_cell.angle_gamma   90.00
#
_symmetry.space_group_name_H-M   'P 1'
#
loop_
_entity.id
_entity.type
_entity.pdbx_description
1 polymer ?
#
loop_
_entity_poly.entity_id
_entity_poly.type
_entity_poly.pdbx_seq_one_letter_code
_entity_poly.pdbx_strand_id
1 'polypeptide(L)' 'MIQEFEEKLAQYTQAPYTIMTDCCTHALELCLRYEQIKTTEFTAYTYISIPM' A
#
# COMPACT_ATOMS: atom_id res chain seq x y z
N MET A 1 20.26 -1.99 -1.83
CA MET A 1 19.41 -2.19 -3.05
C MET A 1 17.94 -2.24 -2.60
N ILE A 2 16.94 -2.00 -3.45
CA ILE A 2 15.51 -1.95 -3.05
C ILE A 2 15.10 -3.16 -2.18
N GLN A 3 15.53 -4.36 -2.56
CA GLN A 3 15.27 -5.60 -1.84
C GLN A 3 15.76 -5.59 -0.37
N GLU A 4 16.93 -5.03 -0.08
CA GLU A 4 17.45 -4.95 1.30
C GLU A 4 16.57 -4.05 2.18
N PHE A 5 16.02 -2.97 1.59
CA PHE A 5 15.09 -2.10 2.28
C PHE A 5 13.77 -2.82 2.55
N GLU A 6 13.24 -3.54 1.56
CA GLU A 6 12.03 -4.36 1.69
C GLU A 6 12.19 -5.44 2.78
N GLU A 7 13.33 -6.15 2.80
CA GLU A 7 13.64 -7.18 3.80
C GLU A 7 13.70 -6.59 5.22
N LYS A 8 14.39 -5.46 5.40
CA LYS A 8 14.46 -4.77 6.70
C LYS A 8 13.11 -4.24 7.15
N LEU A 9 12.33 -3.69 6.22
CA LEU A 9 11.01 -3.15 6.53
C LEU A 9 10.03 -4.27 6.89
N ALA A 10 10.07 -5.41 6.19
CA ALA A 10 9.29 -6.60 6.52
C ALA A 10 9.63 -7.14 7.92
N GLN A 11 10.92 -7.20 8.27
CA GLN A 11 11.37 -7.57 9.62
C GLN A 11 10.88 -6.57 10.68
N TYR A 12 10.94 -5.27 10.39
CA TYR A 12 10.50 -4.22 11.31
C TYR A 12 8.98 -4.25 11.57
N THR A 13 8.19 -4.45 10.52
CA THR A 13 6.72 -4.50 10.61
C THR A 13 6.17 -5.88 10.98
N GLN A 14 7.02 -6.90 11.03
CA GLN A 14 6.64 -8.31 11.18
C GLN A 14 5.70 -8.81 10.06
N ALA A 15 5.73 -8.14 8.90
CA ALA A 15 4.98 -8.55 7.72
C ALA A 15 5.73 -9.67 6.98
N PRO A 16 5.02 -10.63 6.34
CA PRO A 16 5.66 -11.70 5.58
C PRO A 16 6.40 -11.17 4.34
N TYR A 17 5.93 -10.06 3.76
CA TYR A 17 6.51 -9.40 2.60
C TYR A 17 6.29 -7.89 2.71
N THR A 18 7.21 -7.11 2.15
CA THR A 18 7.01 -5.67 1.91
C THR A 18 7.44 -5.36 0.49
N ILE A 19 6.67 -4.52 -0.20
CA ILE A 19 6.92 -4.13 -1.60
C ILE A 19 7.09 -2.62 -1.66
N MET A 20 8.18 -2.16 -2.25
CA MET A 20 8.40 -0.75 -2.53
C MET A 20 7.61 -0.30 -3.75
N THR A 21 6.90 0.81 -3.56
CA THR A 21 6.24 1.56 -4.62
C THR A 21 6.84 2.95 -4.70
N ASP A 22 6.54 3.66 -5.78
CA ASP A 22 6.96 5.04 -5.99
C ASP A 22 6.21 6.03 -5.08
N CYS A 23 4.95 5.74 -4.69
CA CYS A 23 4.20 6.47 -3.68
C CYS A 23 3.09 5.64 -3.01
N CYS A 24 2.50 6.18 -1.95
CA CYS A 24 1.41 5.52 -1.20
C CYS A 24 0.10 5.42 -2.01
N THR A 25 -0.19 6.38 -2.90
CA THR A 25 -1.37 6.34 -3.76
C THR A 25 -1.34 5.11 -4.67
N HIS A 26 -0.20 4.84 -5.31
CA HIS A 26 -0.03 3.68 -6.16
C HIS A 26 0.02 2.38 -5.36
N ALA A 27 0.52 2.38 -4.12
CA ALA A 27 0.41 1.22 -3.23
C ALA A 27 -1.05 0.82 -3.00
N LEU A 28 -1.93 1.80 -2.71
CA LEU A 28 -3.36 1.57 -2.56
C LEU A 28 -4.01 1.10 -3.86
N GLU A 29 -3.71 1.75 -5.00
CA GLU A 29 -4.24 1.34 -6.31
C GLU A 29 -3.86 -0.11 -6.63
N LEU A 30 -2.60 -0.49 -6.42
CA LEU A 30 -2.11 -1.85 -6.65
C LEU A 30 -2.91 -2.87 -5.84
N CYS A 31 -3.11 -2.61 -4.54
CA CYS A 31 -3.89 -3.48 -3.66
C CYS A 31 -5.35 -3.61 -4.14
N LEU A 32 -6.02 -2.49 -4.46
CA LEU A 32 -7.40 -2.50 -4.91
C LEU A 32 -7.58 -3.25 -6.25
N ARG A 33 -6.63 -3.10 -7.18
CA ARG A 33 -6.65 -3.80 -8.47
C ARG A 33 -6.38 -5.29 -8.32
N TYR A 34 -5.43 -5.66 -7.44
CA TYR A 34 -5.11 -7.05 -7.12
C TYR A 34 -6.32 -7.75 -6.49
N GLU A 35 -6.99 -7.10 -5.54
CA GLU A 35 -8.18 -7.63 -4.86
C GLU A 35 -9.48 -7.47 -5.66
N GLN A 36 -9.44 -6.81 -6.82
CA GLN A 36 -10.61 -6.57 -7.68
C GLN A 36 -11.77 -5.85 -6.96
N ILE A 37 -11.47 -4.98 -5.99
CA ILE A 37 -12.47 -4.25 -5.21
C ILE A 37 -13.35 -3.39 -6.12
N LYS A 38 -14.68 -3.48 -5.95
CA LYS A 38 -15.67 -2.68 -6.69
C LYS A 38 -16.29 -1.56 -5.87
N THR A 39 -16.36 -1.74 -4.57
CA THR A 39 -16.95 -0.81 -3.61
C THR A 39 -16.17 -0.87 -2.30
N THR A 40 -15.86 0.27 -1.72
CA THR A 40 -15.16 0.42 -0.43
C THR A 40 -15.65 1.71 0.24
N GLU A 41 -15.37 1.88 1.52
CA GLU A 41 -15.77 3.04 2.30
C GLU A 41 -14.55 3.63 3.01
N PHE A 42 -14.54 4.96 3.14
CA PHE A 42 -13.47 5.70 3.82
C PHE A 42 -14.06 6.84 4.65
N THR A 43 -13.29 7.34 5.61
CA THR A 43 -13.66 8.56 6.33
C THR A 43 -13.55 9.77 5.40
N ALA A 44 -14.51 10.69 5.48
CA ALA A 44 -14.47 11.93 4.70
C ALA A 44 -13.32 12.88 5.13
N TYR A 45 -12.79 12.68 6.35
CA TYR A 45 -11.65 13.43 6.88
C TYR A 45 -10.36 12.62 6.69
N THR A 46 -9.88 12.59 5.45
CA THR A 46 -8.62 11.93 5.07
C THR A 46 -7.90 12.72 3.99
N TYR A 47 -6.69 12.32 3.65
CA TYR A 47 -5.92 12.97 2.58
C TYR A 47 -6.51 12.63 1.21
N ILE A 48 -6.47 13.58 0.28
CA ILE A 48 -7.09 13.47 -1.05
C ILE A 48 -6.54 12.31 -1.91
N SER A 49 -5.39 11.76 -1.53
CA SER A 49 -4.78 10.62 -2.23
C SER A 49 -5.38 9.27 -1.88
N ILE A 50 -6.33 9.19 -0.95
CA ILE A 50 -7.17 8.00 -0.80
C ILE A 50 -8.10 7.94 -2.03
N PRO A 51 -8.20 6.80 -2.73
CA PRO A 51 -9.03 6.69 -3.93
C PRO A 51 -10.48 7.10 -3.62
N MET A 52 -10.88 8.25 -4.17
CA MET A 52 -12.27 8.75 -4.16
C MET A 52 -13.05 8.19 -5.34
#